data_AF-A0A232FLH9-F1
#
_entry.id   AF-A0A232FLH9-F1
#
_cell.length_a   1.000
_cell.length_b   1.000
_cell.length_c   1.000
_cell.angle_alpha   90.00
_cell.angle_beta   90.00
_cell.angle_gamma   90.00
#
_symmetry.space_group_name_H-M   'P 1'
#
loop_
_entity.id
_entity.type
_entity.pdbx_description
1 polymer ?
#
loop_
_entity_poly.entity_id
_entity_poly.type
_entity_poly.pdbx_seq_one_letter_code
_entity_poly.pdbx_strand_id
1 'polypeptide(L)'
;MEATFAKIVILCIVGVAITEVACGSIEVKNLEIQNVPNDYFGKIETEVKPVDDNSLISVKVPILKDIGEGYQLKVNLKFNNIPILKNQVFPLCDAIAKDGFFKPLIEKIEPAGKFPSACPIPAGEWSVSDFKIDMKDFLPFGLSPSGDFDVELDIGEPNAEPLGIIIAMWRGFIDSLKGGLVIFSMDKQINERMKKSPVKADARRRESSVGHSPAKYSKHHRESKVLKRTIQCCALNGGVCWASIIIFEYGLLPSLKYLLSIIFGQSPGMGMVVWSWTKPFLTITFSTIWILPLFLLSKIVNSLWFQDIADSAYRYRQGRPMLLSSVSKLIADMLFSVLVQALFLGQGVLVSKVPLPPIGDILALVHMCLLYALYAFEYKWFNMGWELHRRLTFIECNWPYFVGFGLPLAILTQLPDSYIISGCVFSILFPLFIVSGNEAEPVTDVCDCPLKLFSPVVAIANTLFNKTIGPAKRR
;
A
#
# COMPACT_ATOMS: atom_id res chain seq x y z
N MET A 1 -29.45 -15.86 1.80
CA MET A 1 -29.30 -17.23 1.26
C MET A 1 -27.81 -17.49 1.30
N GLU A 2 -27.34 -18.02 2.42
CA GLU A 2 -25.91 -18.22 2.72
C GLU A 2 -25.36 -19.26 1.74
N ALA A 3 -24.62 -18.80 0.73
CA ALA A 3 -23.82 -19.68 -0.11
C ALA A 3 -22.60 -20.09 0.72
N THR A 4 -22.70 -21.24 1.36
CA THR A 4 -21.63 -21.86 2.14
C THR A 4 -20.49 -22.24 1.19
N PHE A 5 -19.48 -21.37 1.09
CA PHE A 5 -18.28 -21.61 0.30
C PHE A 5 -17.40 -22.67 0.96
N ALA A 6 -16.80 -23.53 0.14
CA ALA A 6 -16.00 -24.65 0.58
C ALA A 6 -14.80 -24.17 1.40
N LYS A 7 -14.84 -24.42 2.70
CA LYS A 7 -13.61 -24.52 3.49
C LYS A 7 -12.79 -25.62 2.83
N ILE A 8 -11.59 -25.29 2.36
CA ILE A 8 -10.61 -26.25 1.87
C ILE A 8 -9.40 -26.09 2.78
N VAL A 9 -9.24 -27.03 3.70
CA VAL A 9 -7.98 -27.18 4.45
C VAL A 9 -7.05 -28.04 3.60
N ILE A 10 -6.18 -27.42 2.81
CA ILE A 10 -5.07 -28.14 2.17
C ILE A 10 -3.78 -27.41 2.46
N LEU A 11 -2.97 -28.05 3.28
CA LEU A 11 -1.52 -27.88 3.35
C LEU A 11 -0.93 -28.21 1.98
N CYS A 12 -0.56 -27.19 1.22
CA CYS A 12 0.75 -27.06 0.58
C CYS A 12 0.81 -25.78 -0.25
N ILE A 13 1.86 -24.99 0.01
CA ILE A 13 2.41 -23.93 -0.84
C ILE A 13 1.99 -22.50 -0.49
N VAL A 14 2.83 -21.84 0.31
CA VAL A 14 3.00 -20.38 0.31
C VAL A 14 4.49 -20.07 0.31
N GLY A 15 5.00 -19.66 -0.85
CA GLY A 15 6.34 -19.10 -0.98
C GLY A 15 6.35 -17.62 -0.59
N VAL A 16 7.21 -17.26 0.36
CA VAL A 16 7.76 -15.90 0.49
C VAL A 16 9.26 -16.01 0.75
N ALA A 17 10.02 -15.33 -0.09
CA ALA A 17 11.49 -15.34 -0.16
C ALA A 17 12.20 -15.02 1.16
N ILE A 18 13.29 -15.74 1.45
CA ILE A 18 14.62 -15.23 1.86
C ILE A 18 15.69 -16.28 1.54
N THR A 19 16.84 -15.79 1.09
CA THR A 19 18.07 -16.51 0.74
C THR A 19 18.69 -17.28 1.91
N GLU A 20 19.03 -18.55 1.61
CA GLU A 20 19.87 -19.50 2.36
C GLU A 20 19.41 -19.90 3.78
N VAL A 21 18.73 -21.05 3.85
CA VAL A 21 18.81 -21.95 5.00
C VAL A 21 19.04 -23.38 4.47
N ALA A 22 20.11 -24.00 4.97
CA ALA A 22 20.41 -25.40 4.74
C ALA A 22 19.83 -26.26 5.88
N CYS A 23 19.32 -27.43 5.49
CA CYS A 23 18.92 -28.61 6.29
C CYS A 23 17.52 -28.68 6.90
N GLY A 24 16.79 -29.69 6.42
CA GLY A 24 15.84 -30.51 7.18
C GLY A 24 14.76 -31.09 6.27
N SER A 25 14.43 -32.35 6.51
CA SER A 25 13.38 -33.11 5.84
C SER A 25 12.02 -32.84 6.51
N ILE A 26 10.92 -32.96 5.75
CA ILE A 26 9.56 -32.68 6.26
C ILE A 26 8.78 -33.97 6.39
N GLU A 27 8.44 -34.34 7.63
CA GLU A 27 7.52 -35.44 7.93
C GLU A 27 6.11 -34.88 8.22
N VAL A 28 5.16 -35.18 7.34
CA VAL A 28 3.74 -34.84 7.50
C VAL A 28 3.04 -35.95 8.26
N LYS A 29 2.82 -35.74 9.57
CA LYS A 29 2.19 -36.74 10.44
C LYS A 29 0.71 -36.94 10.20
N ASN A 30 0.01 -35.86 9.87
CA ASN A 30 -1.41 -35.88 9.58
C ASN A 30 -1.74 -34.80 8.54
N LEU A 31 -2.61 -35.14 7.59
CA LEU A 31 -3.14 -34.21 6.60
C LEU A 31 -4.66 -34.40 6.59
N GLU A 32 -5.37 -33.44 7.16
CA GLU A 32 -6.82 -33.45 7.17
C GLU A 32 -7.35 -32.40 6.19
N ILE A 33 -8.14 -32.85 5.23
CA ILE A 33 -8.87 -31.95 4.34
C ILE A 33 -10.31 -31.87 4.83
N GLN A 34 -10.65 -30.73 5.40
CA GLN A 34 -12.04 -30.32 5.52
C GLN A 34 -12.42 -29.77 4.15
N ASN A 35 -13.15 -30.56 3.35
CA ASN A 35 -13.81 -30.12 2.13
C ASN A 35 -15.29 -30.49 2.23
N VAL A 36 -16.16 -29.54 1.91
CA VAL A 36 -17.60 -29.80 1.75
C VAL A 36 -17.90 -29.92 0.26
N PRO A 37 -18.35 -31.11 -0.22
CA PRO A 37 -18.74 -31.28 -1.61
C PRO A 37 -19.81 -30.26 -2.00
N ASN A 38 -19.67 -29.67 -3.17
CA ASN A 38 -20.58 -28.66 -3.69
C ASN A 38 -20.78 -28.84 -5.20
N ASP A 39 -21.52 -27.92 -5.80
CA ASP A 39 -21.85 -27.93 -7.22
C ASP A 39 -20.64 -27.87 -8.18
N TYR A 40 -19.48 -27.42 -7.71
CA TYR A 40 -18.25 -27.23 -8.48
C TYR A 40 -17.16 -28.23 -8.13
N PHE A 41 -17.09 -28.69 -6.88
CA PHE A 41 -16.06 -29.60 -6.39
C PHE A 41 -16.69 -30.83 -5.75
N GLY A 42 -16.27 -32.01 -6.20
CA GLY A 42 -16.59 -33.26 -5.54
C GLY A 42 -15.72 -33.48 -4.28
N LYS A 43 -15.82 -34.67 -3.71
CA LYS A 43 -15.02 -35.05 -2.54
C LYS A 43 -13.53 -35.09 -2.91
N ILE A 44 -12.72 -34.29 -2.21
CA ILE A 44 -11.27 -34.32 -2.36
C ILE A 44 -10.72 -35.54 -1.63
N GLU A 45 -9.83 -36.27 -2.28
CA GLU A 45 -9.14 -37.43 -1.71
C GLU A 45 -7.67 -37.11 -1.51
N THR A 46 -7.12 -37.48 -0.36
CA THR A 46 -5.69 -37.36 -0.05
C THR A 46 -5.08 -38.66 0.38
N GLU A 47 -3.82 -38.83 0.01
CA GLU A 47 -2.97 -39.90 0.49
C GLU A 47 -1.62 -39.30 0.91
N VAL A 48 -1.15 -39.65 2.11
CA VAL A 48 0.19 -39.29 2.58
C VAL A 48 0.99 -40.57 2.74
N LYS A 49 2.08 -40.70 1.98
CA LYS A 49 3.01 -41.83 2.06
C LYS A 49 4.31 -41.38 2.72
N PRO A 50 4.72 -41.99 3.83
CA PRO A 50 6.05 -41.74 4.39
C PRO A 50 7.11 -42.34 3.45
N VAL A 51 8.14 -41.56 3.11
CA VAL A 51 9.29 -41.98 2.30
C VAL A 51 10.56 -41.39 2.89
N ASP A 52 11.37 -42.25 3.52
CA ASP A 52 12.56 -41.87 4.29
C ASP A 52 12.22 -40.82 5.37
N ASP A 53 13.04 -39.77 5.50
CA ASP A 53 12.76 -38.64 6.41
C ASP A 53 11.72 -37.65 5.84
N ASN A 54 11.06 -37.96 4.71
CA ASN A 54 10.07 -37.09 4.05
C ASN A 54 8.68 -37.73 3.95
N SER A 55 7.70 -36.94 3.52
CA SER A 55 6.38 -37.43 3.13
C SER A 55 6.04 -37.05 1.69
N LEU A 56 5.49 -38.01 0.95
CA LEU A 56 4.87 -37.79 -0.35
C LEU A 56 3.39 -37.58 -0.16
N ILE A 57 2.84 -36.56 -0.82
CA ILE A 57 1.41 -36.25 -0.77
C ILE A 57 0.81 -36.46 -2.15
N SER A 58 -0.27 -37.21 -2.20
CA SER A 58 -1.14 -37.31 -3.36
C SER A 58 -2.48 -36.67 -3.06
N VAL A 59 -2.99 -35.85 -3.97
CA VAL A 59 -4.27 -35.15 -3.86
C VAL A 59 -5.07 -35.37 -5.14
N LYS A 60 -6.33 -35.77 -5.02
CA LYS A 60 -7.29 -35.86 -6.13
C LYS A 60 -8.42 -34.86 -5.92
N VAL A 61 -8.59 -33.94 -6.86
CA VAL A 61 -9.59 -32.87 -6.86
C VAL A 61 -10.54 -33.06 -8.05
N PRO A 62 -11.75 -33.62 -7.84
CA PRO A 62 -12.77 -33.68 -8.88
C PRO A 62 -13.46 -32.32 -9.04
N ILE A 63 -13.34 -31.72 -10.23
CA ILE A 63 -14.04 -30.49 -10.62
C ILE A 63 -15.27 -30.89 -11.44
N LEU A 64 -16.46 -30.57 -10.93
CA LEU A 64 -17.76 -30.99 -11.47
C LEU A 64 -18.34 -30.03 -12.52
N LYS A 65 -17.93 -28.76 -12.50
CA LYS A 65 -18.37 -27.70 -13.43
C LYS A 65 -17.18 -26.83 -13.83
N ASP A 66 -17.21 -26.29 -15.04
CA ASP A 66 -16.19 -25.39 -15.55
C ASP A 66 -16.06 -24.15 -14.66
N ILE A 67 -14.82 -23.73 -14.39
CA ILE A 67 -14.51 -22.54 -13.59
C ILE A 67 -14.08 -21.42 -14.55
N GLY A 68 -14.88 -20.35 -14.59
CA GLY A 68 -14.72 -19.24 -15.52
C GLY A 68 -13.68 -18.19 -15.10
N GLU A 69 -13.49 -17.19 -15.96
CA GLU A 69 -12.51 -16.10 -15.76
C GLU A 69 -12.80 -15.18 -14.56
N GLY A 70 -14.07 -15.13 -14.12
CA GLY A 70 -14.51 -14.26 -13.03
C GLY A 70 -14.14 -14.74 -11.63
N TYR A 71 -13.67 -15.98 -11.48
CA TYR A 71 -13.42 -16.57 -10.16
C TYR A 71 -12.20 -15.98 -9.48
N GLN A 72 -12.30 -15.80 -8.16
CA GLN A 72 -11.20 -15.39 -7.30
C GLN A 72 -10.78 -16.53 -6.39
N LEU A 73 -9.50 -16.53 -6.02
CA LEU A 73 -8.97 -17.39 -4.97
C LEU A 73 -8.51 -16.52 -3.80
N LYS A 74 -9.07 -16.79 -2.63
CA LYS A 74 -8.69 -16.21 -1.35
C LYS A 74 -7.87 -17.22 -0.55
N VAL A 75 -6.77 -16.76 0.04
CA VAL A 75 -5.84 -17.57 0.81
C VAL A 75 -5.61 -16.96 2.19
N ASN A 76 -5.89 -17.75 3.23
CA ASN A 76 -5.42 -17.52 4.58
C ASN A 76 -4.45 -18.63 4.97
N LEU A 77 -3.34 -18.27 5.61
CA LEU A 77 -2.34 -19.19 6.13
C LEU A 77 -2.04 -18.82 7.57
N LYS A 78 -2.09 -19.80 8.47
CA LYS A 78 -1.63 -19.68 9.86
C LYS A 78 -0.61 -20.78 10.16
N PHE A 79 0.34 -20.48 11.03
CA PHE A 79 1.25 -21.46 11.62
C PHE A 79 1.18 -21.35 13.14
N ASN A 80 0.87 -22.45 13.83
CA ASN A 80 0.62 -22.46 15.27
C ASN A 80 -0.37 -21.35 15.70
N ASN A 81 -1.47 -21.19 14.95
CA ASN A 81 -2.47 -20.11 15.10
C ASN A 81 -1.96 -18.67 14.86
N ILE A 82 -0.70 -18.49 14.46
CA ILE A 82 -0.15 -17.19 14.08
C ILE A 82 -0.41 -16.98 12.59
N PRO A 83 -1.15 -15.92 12.19
CA PRO A 83 -1.41 -15.67 10.77
C PRO A 83 -0.12 -15.29 10.03
N ILE A 84 0.25 -16.08 9.02
CA ILE A 84 1.35 -15.83 8.07
C ILE A 84 0.82 -15.05 6.86
N LEU A 85 -0.28 -15.53 6.26
CA LEU A 85 -1.01 -14.80 5.22
C LEU A 85 -2.45 -14.60 5.68
N LYS A 86 -2.96 -13.39 5.48
CA LYS A 86 -4.35 -13.05 5.78
C LYS A 86 -4.96 -12.33 4.59
N ASN A 87 -6.14 -12.80 4.19
CA ASN A 87 -7.00 -12.26 3.15
C ASN A 87 -6.21 -11.93 1.86
N GLN A 88 -5.36 -12.85 1.41
CA GLN A 88 -4.72 -12.69 0.10
C GLN A 88 -5.70 -13.13 -0.96
N VAL A 89 -6.23 -12.18 -1.74
CA VAL A 89 -7.18 -12.44 -2.82
C VAL A 89 -6.49 -12.15 -4.15
N PHE A 90 -6.59 -13.08 -5.08
CA PHE A 90 -6.08 -12.92 -6.44
C PHE A 90 -7.06 -13.53 -7.46
N PRO A 91 -7.08 -13.01 -8.70
CA PRO A 91 -7.80 -13.68 -9.77
C PRO A 91 -7.31 -15.12 -9.91
N LEU A 92 -8.22 -16.08 -9.95
CA LEU A 92 -7.86 -17.50 -10.03
C LEU A 92 -6.98 -17.77 -11.26
N CYS A 93 -7.27 -17.10 -12.37
CA CYS A 93 -6.55 -17.22 -13.63
C CYS A 93 -5.10 -16.73 -13.53
N ASP A 94 -4.84 -15.67 -12.76
CA ASP A 94 -3.48 -15.16 -12.53
C ASP A 94 -2.69 -16.13 -11.63
N ALA A 95 -3.37 -16.81 -10.71
CA ALA A 95 -2.76 -17.80 -9.82
C ALA A 95 -2.25 -19.03 -10.58
N ILE A 96 -3.01 -19.47 -11.58
CA ILE A 96 -2.72 -20.65 -12.39
C ILE A 96 -1.98 -20.32 -13.69
N ALA A 97 -1.67 -19.04 -13.93
CA ALA A 97 -0.92 -18.63 -15.11
C ALA A 97 0.45 -19.32 -15.17
N LYS A 98 1.06 -19.34 -16.37
CA LYS A 98 2.39 -19.94 -16.60
C LYS A 98 3.50 -19.40 -15.68
N ASP A 99 3.33 -18.18 -15.19
CA ASP A 99 4.22 -17.51 -14.23
C ASP A 99 3.52 -17.19 -12.89
N GLY A 100 2.36 -17.82 -12.66
CA GLY A 100 1.49 -17.63 -11.52
C GLY A 100 1.96 -18.38 -10.27
N PHE A 101 1.25 -18.14 -9.17
CA PHE A 101 1.54 -18.68 -7.84
C PHE A 101 1.66 -20.21 -7.80
N PHE A 102 0.84 -20.93 -8.58
CA PHE A 102 0.79 -22.40 -8.58
C PHE A 102 1.67 -23.07 -9.64
N LYS A 103 2.55 -22.33 -10.34
CA LYS A 103 3.40 -22.89 -11.39
C LYS A 103 4.10 -24.22 -11.03
N PRO A 104 4.76 -24.38 -9.85
CA PRO A 104 5.44 -25.63 -9.51
C PRO A 104 4.51 -26.83 -9.33
N LEU A 105 3.23 -26.56 -9.07
CA LEU A 105 2.19 -27.57 -8.88
C LEU A 105 1.53 -27.94 -10.20
N ILE A 106 1.23 -26.96 -11.05
CA ILE A 106 0.53 -27.17 -12.32
C ILE A 106 1.28 -28.11 -13.25
N GLU A 107 2.62 -28.01 -13.27
CA GLU A 107 3.47 -28.89 -14.07
C GLU A 107 3.41 -30.36 -13.62
N LYS A 108 2.92 -30.61 -12.40
CA LYS A 108 2.78 -31.95 -11.81
C LYS A 108 1.33 -32.43 -11.75
N ILE A 109 0.38 -31.67 -12.29
CA ILE A 109 -1.03 -32.09 -12.36
C ILE A 109 -1.20 -33.12 -13.46
N GLU A 110 -1.85 -34.21 -13.09
CA GLU A 110 -2.30 -35.26 -13.99
C GLU A 110 -3.74 -34.98 -14.47
N PRO A 111 -4.03 -35.27 -15.76
CA PRO A 111 -3.11 -35.84 -16.74
C PRO A 111 -2.08 -34.81 -17.25
N ALA A 112 -0.81 -35.24 -17.33
CA ALA A 112 0.31 -34.34 -17.64
C ALA A 112 0.07 -33.53 -18.94
N GLY A 113 0.26 -32.21 -18.85
CA GLY A 113 0.07 -31.29 -19.97
C GLY A 113 -1.39 -31.02 -20.37
N LYS A 114 -2.38 -31.53 -19.62
CA LYS A 114 -3.81 -31.24 -19.87
C LYS A 114 -4.41 -30.18 -18.95
N PHE A 115 -3.81 -29.91 -17.79
CA PHE A 115 -4.30 -28.84 -16.93
C PHE A 115 -4.00 -27.48 -17.58
N PRO A 116 -5.00 -26.58 -17.71
CA PRO A 116 -4.81 -25.35 -18.44
C PRO A 116 -3.97 -24.34 -17.64
N SER A 117 -3.14 -23.58 -18.36
CA SER A 117 -2.34 -22.48 -17.77
C SER A 117 -3.08 -21.13 -17.80
N ALA A 118 -4.39 -21.15 -18.01
CA ALA A 118 -5.29 -20.00 -18.07
C ALA A 118 -6.72 -20.50 -17.83
N CYS A 119 -7.63 -19.59 -17.50
CA CYS A 119 -9.06 -19.91 -17.47
C CYS A 119 -9.63 -20.06 -18.90
N PRO A 120 -10.74 -20.79 -19.08
CA PRO A 120 -11.49 -21.52 -18.04
C PRO A 120 -10.82 -22.85 -17.65
N ILE A 121 -10.98 -23.25 -16.38
CA ILE A 121 -10.58 -24.59 -15.92
C ILE A 121 -11.72 -25.55 -16.24
N PRO A 122 -11.52 -26.56 -17.10
CA PRO A 122 -12.60 -27.46 -17.46
C PRO A 122 -12.91 -28.45 -16.34
N ALA A 123 -14.18 -28.84 -16.27
CA ALA A 123 -14.63 -29.95 -15.45
C ALA A 123 -13.82 -31.21 -15.79
N GLY A 124 -13.42 -31.94 -14.75
CA GLY A 124 -12.53 -33.09 -14.89
C GLY A 124 -12.01 -33.59 -13.55
N GLU A 125 -11.38 -34.76 -13.58
CA GLU A 125 -10.63 -35.28 -12.45
C GLU A 125 -9.17 -34.84 -12.59
N TRP A 126 -8.71 -34.06 -11.63
CA TRP A 126 -7.34 -33.58 -11.57
C TRP A 126 -6.65 -34.18 -10.36
N SER A 127 -5.44 -34.69 -10.53
CA SER A 127 -4.67 -35.23 -9.43
C SER A 127 -3.24 -34.74 -9.45
N VAL A 128 -2.63 -34.67 -8.28
CA VAL A 128 -1.18 -34.59 -8.14
C VAL A 128 -0.79 -35.81 -7.34
N SER A 129 0.10 -36.65 -7.88
CA SER A 129 0.58 -37.86 -7.23
C SER A 129 2.00 -37.68 -6.72
N ASP A 130 2.29 -38.23 -5.55
CA ASP A 130 3.64 -38.39 -5.01
C ASP A 130 4.43 -37.05 -4.96
N PHE A 131 3.76 -35.97 -4.57
CA PHE A 131 4.39 -34.65 -4.45
C PHE A 131 5.29 -34.60 -3.21
N LYS A 132 6.58 -34.33 -3.43
CA LYS A 132 7.56 -34.07 -2.37
C LYS A 132 7.63 -32.59 -2.04
N ILE A 133 7.50 -32.24 -0.76
CA ILE A 133 7.67 -30.87 -0.25
C ILE A 133 9.16 -30.59 0.00
N ASP A 134 9.71 -29.50 -0.58
CA ASP A 134 11.08 -29.03 -0.30
C ASP A 134 11.06 -27.85 0.69
N MET A 135 11.91 -27.91 1.71
CA MET A 135 12.02 -26.92 2.78
C MET A 135 12.49 -25.54 2.30
N LYS A 136 13.21 -25.46 1.17
CA LYS A 136 13.69 -24.19 0.60
C LYS A 136 12.56 -23.22 0.24
N ASP A 137 11.34 -23.74 0.07
CA ASP A 137 10.23 -22.98 -0.48
C ASP A 137 9.30 -22.37 0.60
N PHE A 138 9.42 -22.74 1.89
CA PHE A 138 8.30 -22.55 2.84
C PHE A 138 8.59 -21.95 4.23
N LEU A 139 9.84 -21.76 4.70
CA LEU A 139 10.06 -21.33 6.09
C LEU A 139 10.60 -19.90 6.28
N PRO A 140 9.87 -19.04 7.03
CA PRO A 140 10.41 -17.78 7.55
C PRO A 140 11.33 -18.01 8.77
N PHE A 141 12.27 -17.09 8.97
CA PHE A 141 13.35 -17.18 9.96
C PHE A 141 12.84 -17.26 11.41
N GLY A 142 13.37 -18.20 12.20
CA GLY A 142 13.31 -18.16 13.67
C GLY A 142 12.15 -18.89 14.36
N LEU A 143 11.39 -19.73 13.67
CA LEU A 143 10.37 -20.60 14.26
C LEU A 143 10.93 -22.02 14.50
N SER A 144 10.45 -22.68 15.56
CA SER A 144 10.77 -24.09 15.85
C SER A 144 10.32 -24.98 14.69
N PRO A 145 11.07 -26.06 14.36
CA PRO A 145 10.86 -26.87 13.16
C PRO A 145 9.60 -27.76 13.18
N SER A 146 8.75 -27.67 14.22
CA SER A 146 7.49 -28.39 14.35
C SER A 146 6.34 -27.46 14.71
N GLY A 147 5.20 -27.65 14.04
CA GLY A 147 3.99 -26.86 14.28
C GLY A 147 2.88 -27.16 13.27
N ASP A 148 1.68 -26.69 13.59
CA ASP A 148 0.49 -26.91 12.78
C ASP A 148 0.33 -25.79 11.75
N PHE A 149 0.14 -26.15 10.49
CA PHE A 149 -0.28 -25.22 9.45
C PHE A 149 -1.78 -25.32 9.22
N ASP A 150 -2.45 -24.17 9.23
CA ASP A 150 -3.87 -24.03 8.90
C ASP A 150 -3.97 -23.16 7.64
N VAL A 151 -4.40 -23.76 6.54
CA VAL A 151 -4.55 -23.11 5.23
C VAL A 151 -6.03 -23.10 4.89
N GLU A 152 -6.58 -21.94 4.56
CA GLU A 152 -7.95 -21.77 4.10
C GLU A 152 -7.91 -21.20 2.69
N LEU A 153 -8.46 -21.96 1.74
CA LEU A 153 -8.57 -21.57 0.33
C LEU A 153 -10.04 -21.45 -0.06
N ASP A 154 -10.50 -20.23 -0.37
CA ASP A 154 -11.87 -20.00 -0.87
C ASP A 154 -11.83 -19.66 -2.36
N ILE A 155 -12.55 -20.43 -3.18
CA ILE A 155 -12.72 -20.17 -4.61
C ILE A 155 -14.18 -19.80 -4.87
N GLY A 156 -14.42 -18.64 -5.46
CA GLY A 156 -15.79 -18.16 -5.70
C GLY A 156 -15.93 -17.11 -6.78
N GLU A 157 -17.16 -16.99 -7.29
CA GLU A 157 -17.55 -15.87 -8.15
C GLU A 157 -17.82 -14.62 -7.32
N PRO A 158 -17.57 -13.45 -7.90
CA PRO A 158 -17.67 -12.19 -7.20
C PRO A 158 -19.10 -11.82 -6.81
N ASN A 159 -19.43 -11.91 -5.52
CA ASN A 159 -20.70 -11.40 -4.99
C ASN A 159 -20.46 -10.02 -4.36
N ALA A 160 -20.55 -8.98 -5.18
CA ALA A 160 -20.57 -7.61 -4.68
C ALA A 160 -21.92 -7.32 -4.01
N GLU A 161 -22.03 -7.49 -2.69
CA GLU A 161 -23.18 -6.95 -1.95
C GLU A 161 -23.08 -5.40 -1.94
N PRO A 162 -24.03 -4.66 -2.54
CA PRO A 162 -23.96 -3.20 -2.62
C PRO A 162 -23.84 -2.51 -1.25
N LEU A 163 -24.44 -3.14 -0.23
CA LEU A 163 -24.36 -2.68 1.16
C LEU A 163 -22.93 -2.79 1.71
N GLY A 164 -22.21 -3.86 1.36
CA GLY A 164 -20.82 -4.05 1.74
C GLY A 164 -19.94 -2.92 1.21
N ILE A 165 -20.07 -2.57 -0.07
CA ILE A 165 -19.29 -1.50 -0.72
C ILE A 165 -19.44 -0.18 0.04
N ILE A 166 -20.67 0.20 0.37
CA ILE A 166 -20.97 1.43 1.11
C ILE A 166 -20.35 1.39 2.51
N ILE A 167 -20.45 0.25 3.21
CA ILE A 167 -19.85 0.08 4.55
C ILE A 167 -18.33 0.20 4.48
N ALA A 168 -17.67 -0.38 3.48
CA ALA A 168 -16.22 -0.26 3.32
C ALA A 168 -15.80 1.17 3.00
N MET A 169 -16.48 1.85 2.08
CA MET A 169 -16.24 3.26 1.79
C MET A 169 -16.42 4.11 3.05
N TRP A 170 -17.50 3.91 3.80
CA TRP A 170 -17.75 4.63 5.03
C TRP A 170 -16.68 4.35 6.10
N ARG A 171 -16.25 3.10 6.23
CA ARG A 171 -15.19 2.72 7.18
C ARG A 171 -13.86 3.36 6.81
N GLY A 172 -13.50 3.36 5.53
CA GLY A 172 -12.31 4.06 5.02
C GLY A 172 -12.36 5.56 5.33
N PHE A 173 -13.50 6.20 5.07
CA PHE A 173 -13.70 7.60 5.39
C PHE A 173 -13.49 7.89 6.88
N ILE A 174 -14.11 7.11 7.77
CA ILE A 174 -13.94 7.28 9.22
C ILE A 174 -12.49 7.07 9.66
N ASP A 175 -11.80 6.05 9.12
CA ASP A 175 -10.40 5.79 9.47
C ASP A 175 -9.47 6.91 9.02
N SER A 176 -9.74 7.56 7.88
CA SER A 176 -8.96 8.71 7.40
C SER A 176 -8.98 9.92 8.35
N LEU A 177 -10.03 10.06 9.16
CA LEU A 177 -10.19 11.18 10.10
C LEU A 177 -9.56 10.91 11.47
N LYS A 178 -9.23 9.65 11.80
CA LYS A 178 -8.69 9.27 13.12
C LYS A 178 -7.29 9.81 13.38
N GLY A 179 -6.51 10.10 12.34
CA GLY A 179 -5.10 10.46 12.45
C GLY A 179 -4.86 11.70 13.32
N GLY A 180 -5.77 12.68 13.26
CA GLY A 180 -5.72 13.86 14.13
C GLY A 180 -5.79 13.52 15.61
N LEU A 181 -6.74 12.70 16.03
CA LEU A 181 -6.90 12.27 17.43
C LEU A 181 -5.76 11.35 17.87
N VAL A 182 -5.35 10.45 16.99
CA VAL A 182 -4.34 9.44 17.31
C VAL A 182 -2.97 10.09 17.49
N ILE A 183 -2.58 11.09 16.68
CA ILE A 183 -1.31 11.83 16.85
C ILE A 183 -1.12 12.36 18.27
N PHE A 184 -2.14 13.00 18.86
CA PHE A 184 -2.03 13.54 20.22
C PHE A 184 -1.90 12.44 21.27
N SER A 185 -2.66 11.35 21.11
CA SER A 185 -2.60 10.22 22.02
C SER A 185 -1.28 9.44 21.92
N MET A 186 -0.74 9.31 20.70
CA MET A 186 0.53 8.65 20.41
C MET A 186 1.68 9.38 21.06
N ASP A 187 1.79 10.69 20.85
CA ASP A 187 2.91 11.46 21.39
C ASP A 187 2.90 11.44 22.92
N LYS A 188 1.72 11.56 23.53
CA LYS A 188 1.53 11.41 24.99
C LYS A 188 1.98 10.03 25.46
N GLN A 189 1.53 8.95 24.81
CA GLN A 189 1.87 7.58 25.21
C GLN A 189 3.34 7.22 24.97
N ILE A 190 3.93 7.65 23.85
CA ILE A 190 5.35 7.44 23.55
C ILE A 190 6.20 8.16 24.60
N ASN A 191 5.90 9.42 24.88
CA ASN A 191 6.62 10.21 25.88
C ASN A 191 6.40 9.66 27.31
N GLU A 192 5.21 9.14 27.63
CA GLU A 192 4.96 8.45 28.90
C GLU A 192 5.72 7.12 29.02
N ARG A 193 5.76 6.28 27.97
CA ARG A 193 6.54 5.03 27.96
C ARG A 193 8.02 5.31 28.13
N MET A 194 8.53 6.40 27.55
CA MET A 194 9.92 6.84 27.74
C MET A 194 10.17 7.33 29.17
N LYS A 195 9.26 8.13 29.75
CA LYS A 195 9.35 8.57 31.16
C LYS A 195 9.26 7.40 32.14
N LYS A 196 8.43 6.39 31.84
CA LYS A 196 8.26 5.15 32.60
C LYS A 196 9.35 4.10 32.34
N SER A 197 10.33 4.38 31.48
CA SER A 197 11.53 3.57 31.29
C SER A 197 12.74 4.19 32.02
N PRO A 198 12.77 4.21 33.36
CA PRO A 198 14.00 4.56 34.07
C PRO A 198 14.88 3.31 34.11
N VAL A 199 15.98 3.30 33.36
CA VAL A 199 17.34 2.80 33.73
C VAL A 199 17.49 1.38 34.36
N LYS A 200 16.44 0.59 34.61
CA LYS A 200 16.51 -0.65 35.39
C LYS A 200 16.98 -1.88 34.60
N ALA A 201 17.05 -1.81 33.27
CA ALA A 201 17.55 -2.89 32.44
C ALA A 201 19.09 -2.90 32.28
N ASP A 202 19.77 -1.77 32.51
CA ASP A 202 21.23 -1.65 32.37
C ASP A 202 22.00 -2.13 33.63
N ALA A 203 21.32 -2.29 34.78
CA ALA A 203 21.95 -2.76 36.01
C ALA A 203 22.13 -4.28 36.08
N ARG A 204 21.22 -5.07 35.47
CA ARG A 204 21.30 -6.56 35.53
C ARG A 204 22.17 -7.20 34.46
N ARG A 205 22.59 -6.45 33.44
CA ARG A 205 23.42 -6.97 32.33
C ARG A 205 24.91 -6.68 32.48
N ARG A 206 25.32 -5.96 33.54
CA ARG A 206 26.71 -5.59 33.80
C ARG A 206 27.51 -6.61 34.63
N GLU A 207 26.89 -7.68 35.14
CA GLU A 207 27.59 -8.68 35.95
C GLU A 207 28.09 -9.92 35.20
N SER A 208 27.81 -10.09 33.90
CA SER A 208 28.08 -11.37 33.22
C SER A 208 28.81 -11.32 31.87
N SER A 209 29.58 -10.27 31.56
CA SER A 209 30.53 -10.37 30.43
C SER A 209 31.78 -9.51 30.63
N VAL A 210 32.88 -10.20 30.91
CA VAL A 210 34.24 -9.67 30.91
C VAL A 210 34.68 -9.48 29.46
N GLY A 211 35.17 -8.28 29.15
CA GLY A 211 36.05 -8.00 28.02
C GLY A 211 35.37 -7.84 26.66
N HIS A 212 35.05 -6.60 26.28
CA HIS A 212 35.41 -5.97 25.01
C HIS A 212 35.02 -4.48 25.04
N SER A 213 35.92 -3.63 24.55
CA SER A 213 35.83 -2.16 24.58
C SER A 213 34.49 -1.62 24.09
N PRO A 214 33.85 -0.66 24.79
CA PRO A 214 32.60 -0.09 24.33
C PRO A 214 32.87 0.92 23.22
N ALA A 215 32.58 0.53 21.97
CA ALA A 215 32.33 1.50 20.92
C ALA A 215 31.21 2.43 21.40
N LYS A 216 31.49 3.75 21.44
CA LYS A 216 30.54 4.81 21.77
C LYS A 216 29.35 4.78 20.78
N TYR A 217 28.35 3.97 21.07
CA TYR A 217 27.02 4.19 20.51
C TYR A 217 26.45 5.45 21.17
N SER A 218 26.47 6.55 20.42
CA SER A 218 25.78 7.79 20.78
C SER A 218 24.32 7.49 21.06
N LYS A 219 23.95 7.55 22.34
CA LYS A 219 22.58 7.43 22.84
C LYS A 219 21.85 8.74 22.51
N HIS A 220 21.51 8.95 21.25
CA HIS A 220 20.63 10.06 20.87
C HIS A 220 19.24 9.79 21.45
N HIS A 221 18.86 10.58 22.45
CA HIS A 221 17.48 10.77 22.88
C HIS A 221 16.61 11.08 21.66
N ARG A 222 15.86 10.08 21.17
CA ARG A 222 14.90 10.23 20.08
C ARG A 222 13.54 10.50 20.69
N GLU A 223 13.27 11.76 21.03
CA GLU A 223 11.91 12.23 21.35
C GLU A 223 10.97 11.85 20.20
N SER A 224 9.69 11.57 20.50
CA SER A 224 8.68 11.47 19.46
C SER A 224 8.55 12.84 18.79
N LYS A 225 9.01 12.93 17.55
CA LYS A 225 8.96 14.18 16.78
C LYS A 225 7.67 14.31 15.98
N VAL A 226 6.72 13.37 16.08
CA VAL A 226 5.55 13.29 15.20
C VAL A 226 4.75 14.59 15.23
N LEU A 227 4.27 15.00 16.41
CA LEU A 227 3.49 16.23 16.55
C LEU A 227 4.30 17.47 16.15
N LYS A 228 5.57 17.54 16.55
CA LYS A 228 6.47 18.63 16.18
C LYS A 228 6.65 18.74 14.66
N ARG A 229 6.83 17.62 13.96
CA ARG A 229 6.94 17.57 12.49
C ARG A 229 5.64 17.96 11.81
N THR A 230 4.50 17.48 12.31
CA THR A 230 3.19 17.89 11.81
C THR A 230 3.00 19.40 11.95
N ILE A 231 3.31 19.98 13.12
CA ILE A 231 3.25 21.43 13.34
C ILE A 231 4.22 22.18 12.41
N GLN A 232 5.44 21.69 12.22
CA GLN A 232 6.41 22.27 11.27
C GLN A 232 5.87 22.27 9.83
N CYS A 233 5.22 21.18 9.42
CA CYS A 233 4.56 21.08 8.12
C CYS A 233 3.42 22.11 7.99
N CYS A 234 2.55 22.22 9.00
CA CYS A 234 1.48 23.21 9.03
C CYS A 234 2.01 24.65 9.00
N ALA A 235 3.08 24.93 9.75
CA ALA A 235 3.70 26.25 9.81
C ALA A 235 4.33 26.65 8.48
N LEU A 236 5.02 25.73 7.78
CA LEU A 236 5.65 26.00 6.50
C LEU A 236 4.62 26.19 5.38
N ASN A 237 3.65 25.26 5.27
CA ASN A 237 2.68 25.26 4.16
C ASN A 237 1.51 26.22 4.41
N GLY A 238 0.91 26.18 5.61
CA GLY A 238 -0.21 27.07 5.96
C GLY A 238 0.25 28.45 6.41
N GLY A 239 1.31 28.52 7.22
CA GLY A 239 1.87 29.79 7.66
C GLY A 239 2.63 30.48 6.55
N VAL A 240 3.82 30.00 6.19
CA VAL A 240 4.71 30.75 5.29
C VAL A 240 4.16 30.85 3.87
N CYS A 241 3.79 29.72 3.25
CA CYS A 241 3.30 29.74 1.88
C CYS A 241 1.93 30.43 1.77
N TRP A 242 0.92 29.90 2.46
CA TRP A 242 -0.45 30.38 2.29
C TRP A 242 -0.67 31.80 2.82
N ALA A 243 -0.08 32.17 3.97
CA ALA A 243 -0.18 33.55 4.45
C ALA A 243 0.59 34.53 3.56
N SER A 244 1.69 34.13 2.92
CA SER A 244 2.36 35.02 1.95
C SER A 244 1.47 35.34 0.75
N ILE A 245 0.70 34.36 0.26
CA ILE A 245 -0.30 34.57 -0.82
C ILE A 245 -1.39 35.52 -0.34
N ILE A 246 -1.94 35.32 0.86
CA ILE A 246 -3.00 36.17 1.41
C ILE A 246 -2.51 37.61 1.60
N ILE A 247 -1.33 37.80 2.20
CA ILE A 247 -0.73 39.12 2.41
C ILE A 247 -0.48 39.80 1.06
N PHE A 248 -0.02 39.07 0.05
CA PHE A 248 0.23 39.62 -1.27
C PHE A 248 -1.08 40.04 -1.98
N GLU A 249 -2.06 39.14 -2.07
CA GLU A 249 -3.30 39.35 -2.83
C GLU A 249 -4.28 40.32 -2.13
N TYR A 250 -4.38 40.27 -0.80
CA TYR A 250 -5.35 41.06 -0.04
C TYR A 250 -4.74 42.21 0.75
N GLY A 251 -3.42 42.22 0.97
CA GLY A 251 -2.70 43.32 1.60
C GLY A 251 -1.96 44.18 0.58
N LEU A 252 -0.88 43.65 0.01
CA LEU A 252 0.06 44.40 -0.82
C LEU A 252 -0.59 44.96 -2.10
N LEU A 253 -1.29 44.13 -2.86
CA LEU A 253 -1.90 44.56 -4.12
C LEU A 253 -2.98 45.65 -3.89
N PRO A 254 -3.95 45.49 -2.97
CA PRO A 254 -4.93 46.55 -2.69
C PRO A 254 -4.29 47.83 -2.14
N SER A 255 -3.30 47.73 -1.24
CA SER A 255 -2.60 48.90 -0.71
C SER A 255 -1.85 49.65 -1.80
N LEU A 256 -1.16 48.94 -2.70
CA LEU A 256 -0.45 49.56 -3.82
C LEU A 256 -1.42 50.21 -4.81
N LYS A 257 -2.55 49.56 -5.12
CA LYS A 257 -3.60 50.13 -5.95
C LYS A 257 -4.18 51.40 -5.33
N TYR A 258 -4.42 51.39 -4.02
CA TYR A 258 -4.89 52.57 -3.28
C TYR A 258 -3.86 53.71 -3.32
N LEU A 259 -2.58 53.44 -3.10
CA LEU A 259 -1.51 54.44 -3.22
C LEU A 259 -1.43 55.04 -4.62
N LEU A 260 -1.53 54.22 -5.68
CA LEU A 260 -1.57 54.69 -7.06
C LEU A 260 -2.78 55.59 -7.32
N SER A 261 -3.93 55.32 -6.70
CA SER A 261 -5.11 56.17 -6.81
C SER A 261 -4.92 57.54 -6.15
N ILE A 262 -4.13 57.63 -5.08
CA ILE A 262 -3.77 58.91 -4.44
C ILE A 262 -2.79 59.69 -5.33
N ILE A 263 -1.74 59.03 -5.81
CA ILE A 263 -0.66 59.68 -6.59
C ILE A 263 -1.17 60.19 -7.94
N PHE A 264 -1.95 59.38 -8.65
CA PHE A 264 -2.44 59.69 -9.99
C PHE A 264 -3.89 60.19 -10.02
N GLY A 265 -4.47 60.52 -8.86
CA GLY A 265 -5.87 60.92 -8.72
C GLY A 265 -6.23 62.19 -9.50
N GLN A 266 -5.24 63.04 -9.83
CA GLN A 266 -5.44 64.25 -10.63
C GLN A 266 -5.39 64.02 -12.15
N SER A 267 -4.87 62.88 -12.59
CA SER A 267 -4.75 62.51 -14.00
C SER A 267 -5.75 61.39 -14.33
N PRO A 268 -6.91 61.70 -14.94
CA PRO A 268 -7.91 60.68 -15.24
C PRO A 268 -7.33 59.58 -16.13
N GLY A 269 -7.43 58.33 -15.67
CA GLY A 269 -7.00 57.13 -16.42
C GLY A 269 -5.55 56.70 -16.22
N MET A 270 -4.62 57.58 -15.82
CA MET A 270 -3.19 57.23 -15.68
C MET A 270 -2.95 56.15 -14.62
N GLY A 271 -3.61 56.25 -13.46
CA GLY A 271 -3.49 55.24 -12.39
C GLY A 271 -4.01 53.86 -12.81
N MET A 272 -5.03 53.81 -13.68
CA MET A 272 -5.57 52.55 -14.23
C MET A 272 -4.60 51.92 -15.23
N VAL A 273 -3.98 52.74 -16.08
CA VAL A 273 -2.95 52.28 -17.03
C VAL A 273 -1.74 51.76 -16.27
N VAL A 274 -1.21 52.48 -15.29
CA VAL A 274 -0.06 52.00 -14.50
C VAL A 274 -0.41 50.68 -13.80
N TRP A 275 -1.59 50.60 -13.16
CA TRP A 275 -2.04 49.38 -12.47
C TRP A 275 -2.18 48.16 -13.40
N SER A 276 -2.62 48.34 -14.65
CA SER A 276 -2.83 47.22 -15.58
C SER A 276 -1.53 46.48 -15.94
N TRP A 277 -0.38 47.15 -15.88
CA TRP A 277 0.94 46.54 -16.08
C TRP A 277 1.62 46.17 -14.75
N THR A 278 1.45 46.99 -13.71
CA THR A 278 2.05 46.74 -12.40
C THR A 278 1.52 45.48 -11.75
N LYS A 279 0.19 45.25 -11.77
CA LYS A 279 -0.42 44.05 -11.17
C LYS A 279 0.15 42.75 -11.77
N PRO A 280 0.07 42.49 -13.09
CA PRO A 280 0.57 41.23 -13.64
C PRO A 280 2.08 41.07 -13.44
N PHE A 281 2.87 42.14 -13.57
CA PHE A 281 4.31 42.08 -13.34
C PHE A 281 4.65 41.67 -11.91
N LEU A 282 3.99 42.28 -10.91
CA LEU A 282 4.19 41.92 -9.50
C LEU A 282 3.71 40.51 -9.21
N THR A 283 2.52 40.11 -9.71
CA THR A 283 1.98 38.76 -9.49
C THR A 283 2.91 37.70 -10.07
N ILE A 284 3.43 37.89 -11.29
CA ILE A 284 4.37 36.96 -11.94
C ILE A 284 5.67 36.91 -11.13
N THR A 285 6.25 38.06 -10.81
CA THR A 285 7.52 38.14 -10.07
C THR A 285 7.40 37.46 -8.70
N PHE A 286 6.35 37.76 -7.94
CA PHE A 286 6.07 37.13 -6.66
C PHE A 286 5.86 35.62 -6.79
N SER A 287 5.05 35.18 -7.76
CA SER A 287 4.77 33.77 -7.96
C SER A 287 6.03 32.97 -8.34
N THR A 288 6.87 33.52 -9.22
CA THR A 288 8.05 32.82 -9.75
C THR A 288 9.25 32.88 -8.80
N ILE A 289 9.52 34.02 -8.17
CA ILE A 289 10.72 34.21 -7.34
C ILE A 289 10.48 33.76 -5.89
N TRP A 290 9.25 33.89 -5.38
CA TRP A 290 8.95 33.59 -3.99
C TRP A 290 8.16 32.29 -3.84
N ILE A 291 6.97 32.23 -4.42
CA ILE A 291 6.04 31.12 -4.16
C ILE A 291 6.54 29.80 -4.74
N LEU A 292 6.98 29.79 -6.00
CA LEU A 292 7.41 28.55 -6.65
C LEU A 292 8.62 27.90 -5.96
N PRO A 293 9.73 28.61 -5.66
CA PRO A 293 10.85 28.03 -4.93
C PRO A 293 10.45 27.56 -3.52
N LEU A 294 9.63 28.34 -2.82
CA LEU A 294 9.15 27.98 -1.48
C LEU A 294 8.30 26.71 -1.52
N PHE A 295 7.43 26.57 -2.52
CA PHE A 295 6.61 25.38 -2.73
C PHE A 295 7.47 24.14 -3.03
N LEU A 296 8.47 24.26 -3.91
CA LEU A 296 9.37 23.16 -4.26
C LEU A 296 10.21 22.70 -3.05
N LEU A 297 10.80 23.66 -2.32
CA LEU A 297 11.54 23.37 -1.10
C LEU A 297 10.65 22.73 -0.03
N SER A 298 9.42 23.23 0.12
CA SER A 298 8.44 22.66 1.04
C SER A 298 8.17 21.19 0.71
N LYS A 299 7.99 20.81 -0.56
CA LYS A 299 7.78 19.39 -0.92
C LYS A 299 8.94 18.49 -0.50
N ILE A 300 10.19 18.92 -0.68
CA ILE A 300 11.36 18.14 -0.27
C ILE A 300 11.37 17.97 1.24
N VAL A 301 11.23 19.07 1.98
CA VAL A 301 11.26 19.05 3.45
C VAL A 301 10.10 18.23 4.03
N ASN A 302 8.90 18.38 3.46
CA ASN A 302 7.72 17.63 3.84
C ASN A 302 7.92 16.12 3.64
N SER A 303 8.52 15.68 2.52
CA SER A 303 8.79 14.26 2.29
C SER A 303 9.67 13.63 3.39
N LEU A 304 10.67 14.36 3.88
CA LEU A 304 11.53 13.92 4.99
C LEU A 304 10.76 13.86 6.31
N TRP A 305 9.92 14.85 6.58
CA TRP A 305 9.07 14.86 7.78
C TRP A 305 7.98 13.78 7.74
N PHE A 306 7.42 13.50 6.57
CA PHE A 306 6.44 12.45 6.35
C PHE A 306 7.04 11.06 6.63
N GLN A 307 8.28 10.81 6.19
CA GLN A 307 9.01 9.60 6.55
C GLN A 307 9.27 9.50 8.07
N ASP A 308 9.74 10.58 8.70
CA ASP A 308 9.93 10.63 10.17
C ASP A 308 8.62 10.28 10.93
N ILE A 309 7.49 10.83 10.47
CA ILE A 309 6.16 10.61 11.05
C ILE A 309 5.71 9.17 10.85
N ALA A 310 5.85 8.64 9.63
CA ALA A 310 5.52 7.26 9.29
C ALA A 310 6.29 6.24 10.12
N ASP A 311 7.60 6.43 10.27
CA ASP A 311 8.45 5.52 11.04
C ASP A 311 8.05 5.47 12.52
N SER A 312 7.74 6.64 13.09
CA SER A 312 7.25 6.73 14.47
C SER A 312 5.84 6.14 14.61
N ALA A 313 4.96 6.50 13.67
CA ALA A 313 3.78 5.78 13.19
C ALA A 313 3.79 4.27 13.46
N TYR A 314 4.59 3.64 12.62
CA TYR A 314 4.76 2.21 12.51
C TYR A 314 5.36 1.61 13.78
N ARG A 315 6.40 2.24 14.36
CA ARG A 315 7.05 1.74 15.58
C ARG A 315 6.13 1.68 16.78
N TYR A 316 5.19 2.61 16.86
CA TYR A 316 4.20 2.63 17.93
C TYR A 316 3.19 1.47 17.81
N ARG A 317 2.76 1.14 16.58
CA ARG A 317 1.73 0.11 16.33
C ARG A 317 2.27 -1.30 16.14
N GLN A 318 3.28 -1.45 15.30
CA GLN A 318 3.71 -2.75 14.77
C GLN A 318 5.12 -3.15 15.21
N GLY A 319 5.88 -2.25 15.83
CA GLY A 319 7.24 -2.51 16.28
C GLY A 319 8.30 -2.15 15.24
N ARG A 320 9.39 -2.92 15.15
CA ARG A 320 10.53 -2.52 14.29
C ARG A 320 10.19 -2.71 12.81
N PRO A 321 10.52 -1.74 11.93
CA PRO A 321 10.34 -1.89 10.48
C PRO A 321 11.19 -3.05 9.96
N MET A 322 10.68 -3.76 8.95
CA MET A 322 11.38 -4.84 8.29
C MET A 322 12.42 -4.24 7.33
N LEU A 323 13.71 -4.48 7.59
CA LEU A 323 14.78 -4.06 6.70
C LEU A 323 14.80 -5.00 5.49
N LEU A 324 14.50 -4.48 4.30
CA LEU A 324 14.77 -5.19 3.06
C LEU A 324 16.27 -5.50 2.97
N SER A 325 16.60 -6.74 2.63
CA SER A 325 17.97 -7.26 2.56
C SER A 325 18.87 -6.51 1.56
N SER A 326 18.27 -5.86 0.55
CA SER A 326 19.01 -5.17 -0.51
C SER A 326 18.55 -3.74 -0.72
N VAL A 327 19.47 -2.80 -0.53
CA VAL A 327 19.28 -1.36 -0.78
C VAL A 327 18.95 -1.09 -2.26
N SER A 328 19.48 -1.89 -3.19
CA SER A 328 19.22 -1.70 -4.62
C SER A 328 17.77 -2.03 -5.00
N LYS A 329 17.20 -3.09 -4.43
CA LYS A 329 15.78 -3.43 -4.59
C LYS A 329 14.87 -2.32 -4.06
N LEU A 330 15.23 -1.77 -2.90
CA LEU A 330 14.49 -0.68 -2.27
C LEU A 330 14.50 0.60 -3.11
N ILE A 331 15.66 0.96 -3.69
CA ILE A 331 15.76 2.12 -4.59
C ILE A 331 14.96 1.87 -5.88
N ALA A 332 15.02 0.67 -6.45
CA ALA A 332 14.26 0.33 -7.65
C ALA A 332 12.75 0.41 -7.41
N ASP A 333 12.25 -0.15 -6.29
CA ASP A 333 10.85 -0.07 -5.89
C ASP A 333 10.38 1.39 -5.70
N MET A 334 11.21 2.22 -5.04
CA MET A 334 10.91 3.65 -4.86
C MET A 334 10.83 4.40 -6.19
N LEU A 335 11.79 4.19 -7.09
CA LEU A 335 11.79 4.84 -8.42
C LEU A 335 10.61 4.39 -9.27
N PHE A 336 10.30 3.09 -9.26
CA PHE A 336 9.16 2.54 -9.97
C PHE A 336 7.84 3.06 -9.40
N SER A 337 7.72 3.15 -8.07
CA SER A 337 6.55 3.72 -7.40
C SER A 337 6.32 5.18 -7.79
N VAL A 338 7.36 6.02 -7.75
CA VAL A 338 7.26 7.43 -8.17
C VAL A 338 6.82 7.55 -9.63
N LEU A 339 7.36 6.71 -10.52
CA LEU A 339 6.96 6.69 -11.93
C LEU A 339 5.48 6.32 -12.10
N VAL A 340 5.05 5.21 -11.48
CA VAL A 340 3.66 4.73 -11.56
C VAL A 340 2.69 5.78 -11.00
N GLN A 341 3.01 6.37 -9.85
CA GLN A 341 2.21 7.43 -9.23
C GLN A 341 2.10 8.67 -10.13
N ALA A 342 3.20 9.10 -10.76
CA ALA A 342 3.19 10.23 -11.69
C ALA A 342 2.35 9.94 -12.95
N LEU A 343 2.47 8.74 -13.52
CA LEU A 343 1.65 8.31 -14.65
C LEU A 343 0.17 8.21 -14.25
N PHE A 344 -0.14 7.74 -13.04
CA PHE A 344 -1.51 7.61 -12.54
C PHE A 344 -2.17 8.98 -12.29
N LEU A 345 -1.40 9.95 -11.77
CA LEU A 345 -1.84 11.34 -11.69
C LEU A 345 -2.15 11.89 -13.10
N GLY A 346 -1.28 11.64 -14.07
CA GLY A 346 -1.50 12.01 -15.47
C GLY A 346 -2.76 11.37 -16.07
N GLN A 347 -2.98 10.08 -15.80
CA GLN A 347 -4.20 9.37 -16.19
C GLN A 347 -5.45 10.02 -15.58
N GLY A 348 -5.44 10.36 -14.28
CA GLY A 348 -6.56 11.04 -13.63
C GLY A 348 -6.88 12.41 -14.25
N VAL A 349 -5.85 13.18 -14.63
CA VAL A 349 -6.02 14.46 -15.35
C VAL A 349 -6.59 14.24 -16.75
N LEU A 350 -6.20 13.18 -17.46
CA LEU A 350 -6.74 12.88 -18.78
C LEU A 350 -8.21 12.46 -18.69
N VAL A 351 -8.55 11.65 -17.69
CA VAL A 351 -9.92 11.17 -17.45
C VAL A 351 -10.86 12.32 -17.08
N SER A 352 -10.38 13.36 -16.39
CA SER A 352 -11.20 14.56 -16.12
C SER A 352 -11.52 15.38 -17.38
N LYS A 353 -10.84 15.14 -18.51
CA LYS A 353 -11.13 15.80 -19.79
C LYS A 353 -12.14 15.05 -20.66
N VAL A 354 -12.68 13.91 -20.19
CA VAL A 354 -13.72 13.17 -20.91
C VAL A 354 -14.98 14.04 -21.02
N PRO A 355 -15.54 14.27 -22.22
CA PRO A 355 -16.67 15.18 -22.45
C PRO A 355 -18.02 14.55 -22.05
N LEU A 356 -18.07 13.92 -20.88
CA LEU A 356 -19.29 13.33 -20.30
C LEU A 356 -19.43 13.75 -18.83
N PRO A 357 -19.74 15.03 -18.51
CA PRO A 357 -20.11 15.41 -17.14
C PRO A 357 -21.43 14.71 -16.75
N PRO A 358 -21.54 14.07 -15.56
CA PRO A 358 -20.64 14.10 -14.41
C PRO A 358 -19.61 12.94 -14.33
N ILE A 359 -19.59 12.04 -15.31
CA ILE A 359 -18.78 10.81 -15.29
C ILE A 359 -17.28 11.11 -15.24
N GLY A 360 -16.80 12.08 -16.03
CA GLY A 360 -15.39 12.48 -16.02
C GLY A 360 -14.90 12.96 -14.65
N ASP A 361 -15.71 13.77 -13.96
CA ASP A 361 -15.39 14.31 -12.64
C ASP A 361 -15.38 13.22 -11.56
N ILE A 362 -16.38 12.32 -11.59
CA ILE A 362 -16.46 11.19 -10.67
C ILE A 362 -15.26 10.26 -10.85
N LEU A 363 -14.91 9.93 -12.10
CA LEU A 363 -13.76 9.08 -12.37
C LEU A 363 -12.45 9.76 -11.94
N ALA A 364 -12.29 11.07 -12.18
CA ALA A 364 -11.12 11.82 -11.73
C ALA A 364 -11.03 11.85 -10.19
N LEU A 365 -12.16 12.00 -9.50
CA LEU A 365 -12.23 11.92 -8.04
C LEU A 365 -11.81 10.54 -7.55
N VAL A 366 -12.32 9.45 -8.14
CA VAL A 366 -11.91 8.07 -7.80
C VAL A 366 -10.40 7.89 -7.97
N HIS A 367 -9.82 8.36 -9.08
CA HIS A 367 -8.36 8.31 -9.28
C HIS A 367 -7.61 9.06 -8.17
N MET A 368 -8.05 10.27 -7.82
CA MET A 368 -7.43 11.04 -6.74
C MET A 368 -7.54 10.36 -5.38
N CYS A 369 -8.70 9.77 -5.07
CA CYS A 369 -8.87 9.02 -3.82
C CYS A 369 -7.90 7.83 -3.73
N LEU A 370 -7.82 7.02 -4.79
CA LEU A 370 -6.93 5.86 -4.83
C LEU A 370 -5.45 6.28 -4.77
N LEU A 371 -5.07 7.36 -5.45
CA LEU A 371 -3.71 7.90 -5.41
C LEU A 371 -3.33 8.38 -4.01
N TYR A 372 -4.22 9.11 -3.33
CA TYR A 372 -3.95 9.60 -1.97
C TYR A 372 -3.97 8.49 -0.93
N ALA A 373 -4.82 7.48 -1.10
CA ALA A 373 -4.75 6.27 -0.31
C ALA A 373 -3.40 5.55 -0.50
N LEU A 374 -2.95 5.38 -1.75
CA LEU A 374 -1.64 4.81 -2.04
C LEU A 374 -0.52 5.60 -1.36
N TYR A 375 -0.51 6.93 -1.50
CA TYR A 375 0.48 7.79 -0.85
C TYR A 375 0.54 7.59 0.67
N ALA A 376 -0.61 7.52 1.34
CA ALA A 376 -0.66 7.40 2.80
C ALA A 376 -0.25 6.00 3.29
N PHE A 377 -0.77 4.95 2.66
CA PHE A 377 -0.51 3.57 3.06
C PHE A 377 0.86 3.05 2.61
N GLU A 378 1.45 3.61 1.56
CA GLU A 378 2.77 3.21 1.09
C GLU A 378 3.82 3.30 2.19
N TYR A 379 3.78 4.33 3.03
CA TYR A 379 4.68 4.45 4.18
C TYR A 379 4.61 3.26 5.14
N LYS A 380 3.41 2.74 5.40
CA LYS A 380 3.19 1.55 6.25
C LYS A 380 3.69 0.30 5.54
N TRP A 381 3.29 0.10 4.29
CA TRP A 381 3.60 -1.10 3.53
C TRP A 381 5.07 -1.21 3.15
N PHE A 382 5.74 -0.08 2.96
CA PHE A 382 7.18 0.00 2.80
C PHE A 382 7.90 -0.50 4.07
N ASN A 383 7.44 -0.09 5.26
CA ASN A 383 7.95 -0.60 6.53
C ASN A 383 7.63 -2.08 6.80
N MET A 384 6.61 -2.64 6.13
CA MET A 384 6.32 -4.08 6.08
C MET A 384 7.12 -4.83 5.01
N GLY A 385 7.89 -4.15 4.17
CA GLY A 385 8.64 -4.75 3.07
C GLY A 385 7.80 -5.21 1.87
N TRP A 386 6.59 -4.67 1.69
CA TRP A 386 5.76 -5.00 0.51
C TRP A 386 6.32 -4.34 -0.73
N GLU A 387 6.44 -5.03 -1.85
CA GLU A 387 6.81 -4.45 -3.15
C GLU A 387 5.62 -3.71 -3.80
N LEU A 388 5.89 -2.80 -4.73
CA LEU A 388 4.87 -1.95 -5.36
C LEU A 388 3.73 -2.74 -5.97
N HIS A 389 4.02 -3.80 -6.73
CA HIS A 389 2.98 -4.63 -7.36
C HIS A 389 1.97 -5.15 -6.34
N ARG A 390 2.44 -5.60 -5.17
CA ARG A 390 1.58 -6.04 -4.08
C ARG A 390 0.72 -4.90 -3.53
N ARG A 391 1.30 -3.70 -3.35
CA ARG A 391 0.57 -2.50 -2.86
C ARG A 391 -0.57 -2.13 -3.82
N LEU A 392 -0.29 -2.11 -5.13
CA LEU A 392 -1.27 -1.76 -6.16
C LEU A 392 -2.39 -2.80 -6.21
N THR A 393 -2.06 -4.09 -6.33
CA THR A 393 -3.07 -5.17 -6.33
C THR A 393 -3.95 -5.13 -5.09
N PHE A 394 -3.37 -4.87 -3.91
CA PHE A 394 -4.13 -4.78 -2.68
C PHE A 394 -5.15 -3.62 -2.70
N ILE A 395 -4.79 -2.47 -3.28
CA ILE A 395 -5.73 -1.36 -3.47
C ILE A 395 -6.80 -1.70 -4.50
N GLU A 396 -6.44 -2.30 -5.64
CA GLU A 396 -7.38 -2.66 -6.70
C GLU A 396 -8.43 -3.67 -6.21
N CYS A 397 -8.02 -4.67 -5.41
CA CYS A 397 -8.93 -5.67 -4.85
C CYS A 397 -9.82 -5.12 -3.72
N ASN A 398 -9.39 -4.06 -3.02
CA ASN A 398 -10.13 -3.50 -1.89
C ASN A 398 -10.49 -2.02 -2.10
N TRP A 399 -10.72 -1.65 -3.36
CA TRP A 399 -10.89 -0.27 -3.78
C TRP A 399 -11.99 0.50 -3.03
N PRO A 400 -13.13 -0.08 -2.58
CA PRO A 400 -14.17 0.70 -1.89
C PRO A 400 -13.63 1.35 -0.61
N TYR A 401 -12.87 0.60 0.18
CA TYR A 401 -12.24 1.12 1.39
C TYR A 401 -11.29 2.28 1.06
N PHE A 402 -10.44 2.11 0.05
CA PHE A 402 -9.41 3.10 -0.31
C PHE A 402 -10.00 4.34 -0.97
N VAL A 403 -11.09 4.20 -1.75
CA VAL A 403 -11.85 5.36 -2.24
C VAL A 403 -12.39 6.15 -1.05
N GLY A 404 -13.03 5.47 -0.09
CA GLY A 404 -13.52 6.10 1.13
C GLY A 404 -12.42 6.79 1.95
N PHE A 405 -11.28 6.13 2.11
CA PHE A 405 -10.13 6.66 2.84
C PHE A 405 -9.52 7.90 2.20
N GLY A 406 -9.34 7.91 0.87
CA GLY A 406 -8.77 9.05 0.15
C GLY A 406 -9.74 10.21 -0.04
N LEU A 407 -11.06 9.97 0.06
CA LEU A 407 -12.11 10.92 -0.29
C LEU A 407 -12.01 12.29 0.41
N PRO A 408 -11.83 12.40 1.74
CA PRO A 408 -11.79 13.72 2.36
C PRO A 408 -10.58 14.54 1.89
N LEU A 409 -9.41 13.91 1.71
CA LEU A 409 -8.24 14.62 1.18
C LEU A 409 -8.45 15.03 -0.28
N ALA A 410 -9.01 14.14 -1.10
CA ALA A 410 -9.30 14.41 -2.51
C ALA A 410 -10.23 15.61 -2.67
N ILE A 411 -11.37 15.63 -1.95
CA ILE A 411 -12.31 16.76 -1.97
C ILE A 411 -11.62 18.04 -1.51
N LEU A 412 -10.95 18.04 -0.36
CA LEU A 412 -10.32 19.23 0.20
C LEU A 412 -9.24 19.84 -0.72
N THR A 413 -8.53 18.99 -1.47
CA THR A 413 -7.54 19.46 -2.45
C THR A 413 -8.14 19.92 -3.77
N GLN A 414 -9.41 19.59 -4.06
CA GLN A 414 -10.13 20.04 -5.27
C GLN A 414 -10.87 21.37 -5.05
N LEU A 415 -11.13 21.77 -3.80
CA LEU A 415 -11.81 23.04 -3.49
C LEU A 415 -11.04 24.28 -3.99
N PRO A 416 -9.70 24.37 -3.88
CA PRO A 416 -8.97 25.54 -4.36
C PRO A 416 -8.72 25.49 -5.86
N ASP A 417 -9.01 26.59 -6.58
CA ASP A 417 -8.72 26.71 -8.02
C ASP A 417 -7.21 26.76 -8.34
N SER A 418 -6.38 27.09 -7.35
CA SER A 418 -4.93 27.17 -7.51
C SER A 418 -4.25 25.87 -7.11
N TYR A 419 -3.48 25.28 -8.04
CA TYR A 419 -2.64 24.10 -7.78
C TYR A 419 -1.66 24.30 -6.62
N ILE A 420 -1.19 25.53 -6.40
CA ILE A 420 -0.28 25.84 -5.29
C ILE A 420 -1.03 25.76 -3.97
N ILE A 421 -2.23 26.34 -3.89
CA ILE A 421 -3.07 26.30 -2.68
C ILE A 421 -3.52 24.86 -2.42
N SER A 422 -3.94 24.13 -3.46
CA SER A 422 -4.25 22.70 -3.39
C SER A 422 -3.07 21.88 -2.83
N GLY A 423 -1.85 22.14 -3.31
CA GLY A 423 -0.65 21.49 -2.78
C GLY A 423 -0.30 21.87 -1.33
N CYS A 424 -0.63 23.10 -0.89
CA CYS A 424 -0.51 23.50 0.51
C CYS A 424 -1.52 22.76 1.39
N VAL A 425 -2.78 22.68 0.97
CA VAL A 425 -3.84 21.90 1.65
C VAL A 425 -3.42 20.45 1.78
N PHE A 426 -2.94 19.84 0.69
CA PHE A 426 -2.40 18.49 0.71
C PHE A 426 -1.30 18.36 1.77
N SER A 427 -0.30 19.23 1.74
CA SER A 427 0.85 19.13 2.64
C SER A 427 0.47 19.30 4.12
N ILE A 428 -0.52 20.15 4.43
CA ILE A 428 -1.02 20.35 5.80
C ILE A 428 -1.72 19.08 6.32
N LEU A 429 -2.57 18.47 5.49
CA LEU A 429 -3.43 17.37 5.92
C LEU A 429 -2.75 16.01 5.82
N PHE A 430 -1.86 15.82 4.86
CA PHE A 430 -1.26 14.53 4.55
C PHE A 430 -0.54 13.84 5.73
N PRO A 431 0.18 14.53 6.64
CA PRO A 431 0.66 13.95 7.89
C PRO A 431 -0.39 13.19 8.69
N LEU A 432 -1.62 13.70 8.75
CA LEU A 432 -2.73 13.08 9.47
C LEU A 432 -3.12 11.77 8.78
N PHE A 433 -3.16 11.77 7.45
CA PHE A 433 -3.47 10.59 6.63
C PHE A 433 -2.40 9.51 6.74
N ILE A 434 -1.11 9.87 6.85
CA ILE A 434 -0.03 8.90 7.11
C ILE A 434 -0.24 8.19 8.44
N VAL A 435 -0.59 8.93 9.50
CA VAL A 435 -0.83 8.32 10.82
C VAL A 435 -2.10 7.47 10.79
N SER A 436 -3.18 7.98 10.19
CA SER A 436 -4.40 7.20 9.94
C SER A 436 -4.12 5.90 9.21
N GLY A 437 -3.33 5.92 8.14
CA GLY A 437 -2.99 4.72 7.36
C GLY A 437 -2.20 3.70 8.16
N ASN A 438 -1.28 4.16 9.01
CA ASN A 438 -0.52 3.29 9.92
C ASN A 438 -1.43 2.60 10.95
N GLU A 439 -2.39 3.32 11.52
CA GLU A 439 -3.36 2.81 12.50
C GLU A 439 -4.47 1.96 11.87
N ALA A 440 -4.83 2.24 10.62
CA ALA A 440 -5.94 1.64 9.92
C ALA A 440 -5.76 0.13 9.67
N GLU A 441 -6.87 -0.58 9.77
CA GLU A 441 -7.00 -1.97 9.33
C GLU A 441 -8.04 -2.00 8.21
N PRO A 442 -7.61 -1.98 6.93
CA PRO A 442 -8.51 -1.92 5.80
C PRO A 442 -9.55 -3.05 5.83
N VAL A 443 -10.80 -2.69 5.57
CA VAL A 443 -11.86 -3.69 5.36
C VAL A 443 -11.54 -4.39 4.04
N THR A 444 -11.46 -5.71 4.10
CA THR A 444 -11.16 -6.58 2.96
C THR A 444 -12.37 -7.45 2.65
N ASP A 445 -12.38 -8.09 1.47
CA ASP A 445 -13.40 -9.07 1.07
C ASP A 445 -14.82 -8.49 0.92
N VAL A 446 -14.90 -7.25 0.40
CA VAL A 446 -16.17 -6.53 0.26
C VAL A 446 -16.65 -6.45 -1.19
N CYS A 447 -15.70 -6.44 -2.11
CA CYS A 447 -15.97 -6.41 -3.53
C CYS A 447 -14.99 -7.34 -4.21
N ASP A 448 -15.54 -8.32 -4.89
CA ASP A 448 -14.77 -9.35 -5.57
C ASP A 448 -14.49 -8.94 -7.05
N CYS A 449 -14.83 -7.71 -7.45
CA CYS A 449 -14.46 -7.14 -8.75
C CYS A 449 -13.29 -6.15 -8.56
N PRO A 450 -12.05 -6.51 -8.92
CA PRO A 450 -10.91 -5.64 -8.73
C PRO A 450 -10.98 -4.46 -9.71
N LEU A 451 -10.79 -3.25 -9.19
CA LEU A 451 -10.80 -2.04 -10.00
C LEU A 451 -9.40 -1.79 -10.56
N LYS A 452 -9.11 -2.38 -11.74
CA LYS A 452 -7.81 -2.42 -12.41
C LYS A 452 -7.30 -1.09 -12.99
N LEU A 453 -7.50 0.03 -12.29
CA LEU A 453 -7.14 1.36 -12.77
C LEU A 453 -5.63 1.60 -12.83
N PHE A 454 -4.80 0.86 -12.09
CA PHE A 454 -3.34 1.01 -12.15
C PHE A 454 -2.71 0.19 -13.29
N SER A 455 -3.44 -0.77 -13.86
CA SER A 455 -2.92 -1.65 -14.92
C SER A 455 -2.38 -0.90 -16.16
N PRO A 456 -3.06 0.14 -16.70
CA PRO A 456 -2.54 0.90 -17.84
C PRO A 456 -1.21 1.60 -17.53
N VAL A 457 -1.09 2.23 -16.36
CA VAL A 457 0.13 2.95 -15.98
C VAL A 457 1.28 2.01 -15.64
N VAL A 458 1.00 0.83 -15.09
CA VAL A 458 2.00 -0.21 -14.87
C VAL A 458 2.53 -0.73 -16.20
N ALA A 459 1.67 -0.95 -17.20
CA ALA A 459 2.09 -1.36 -18.55
C ALA A 459 2.99 -0.31 -19.21
N ILE A 460 2.64 0.98 -19.09
CA ILE A 460 3.46 2.08 -19.59
C ILE A 460 4.81 2.15 -18.84
N ALA A 461 4.79 2.07 -17.51
CA ALA A 461 5.99 2.11 -16.68
C ALA A 461 6.96 0.97 -17.02
N ASN A 462 6.45 -0.26 -17.16
CA ASN A 462 7.23 -1.43 -17.56
C ASN A 462 7.86 -1.24 -18.96
N THR A 463 7.10 -0.66 -19.90
CA THR A 463 7.59 -0.38 -21.25
C THR A 463 8.72 0.66 -21.25
N LEU A 464 8.59 1.71 -20.42
CA LEU A 464 9.62 2.74 -20.27
C LEU A 464 10.89 2.20 -19.61
N PHE A 465 10.75 1.39 -18.56
CA PHE A 465 11.88 0.76 -17.88
C PHE A 465 12.64 -0.19 -18.82
N ASN A 466 11.94 -1.05 -19.56
CA ASN A 466 12.55 -2.00 -20.50
C ASN A 466 13.23 -1.32 -21.69
N LYS A 467 12.78 -0.12 -22.09
CA LYS A 467 13.45 0.67 -23.15
C LYS A 467 14.68 1.41 -22.65
N THR A 468 14.68 1.85 -21.40
CA THR A 468 15.75 2.69 -20.82
C THR A 468 16.92 1.83 -20.31
N ILE A 469 16.61 0.65 -19.76
CA ILE A 469 17.59 -0.37 -19.41
C ILE A 469 17.69 -1.30 -20.62
N GLY A 470 18.58 -0.95 -21.57
CA GLY A 470 18.76 -1.73 -22.80
C GLY A 470 18.95 -3.24 -22.54
N PRO A 471 18.69 -4.11 -23.54
CA PRO A 471 18.71 -5.56 -23.35
C PRO A 471 20.05 -5.97 -22.73
N ALA A 472 19.97 -6.64 -21.57
CA ALA A 472 21.13 -7.18 -20.91
C ALA A 472 21.87 -8.06 -21.91
N LYS A 473 23.07 -7.63 -22.34
CA LYS A 473 23.99 -8.50 -23.06
C LYS A 473 24.33 -9.63 -22.10
N ARG A 474 23.69 -10.79 -22.29
CA ARG A 474 24.19 -12.07 -21.78
C ARG A 474 25.63 -12.19 -22.30
N ARG A 475 26.59 -12.04 -21.40
CA ARG A 475 27.98 -12.44 -21.63
C ARG A 475 28.17 -13.83 -21.04
#